data_AF-A0A218YYS7-F1
#
_entry.id   AF-A0A218YYS7-F1
#
_cell.length_a   1.000
_cell.length_b   1.000
_cell.length_c   1.000
_cell.angle_alpha   90.00
_cell.angle_beta   90.00
_cell.angle_gamma   90.00
#
_symmetry.space_group_name_H-M   'P 1'
#
loop_
_entity.id
_entity.type
_entity.pdbx_description
1 polymer ?
#
loop_
_entity_poly.entity_id
_entity_poly.type
_entity_poly.pdbx_seq_one_letter_code
_entity_poly.pdbx_strand_id
1 'polypeptide(L)'
;MSPPTILDLKAAFLRSQILALSQPLRPSPAFTAANASAEEDALGQRAIDDALVRLNARLKQHGRLAYGPQARRHVAEQIDALYWNAGEQGVRLGDEWAERGSDYREESIIGQLPEEWSEEASAHAPAQAAKYAELQQRLAALNARRRLARGKAERYQSMKELVGLLGADAGLQDNLVTKNGEVELELEKMRRLMLRVERGVGALEPREQDDEMDVDGADGEEGKITALLRSAF
;
A
#
# COMPACT_ATOMS: atom_id res chain seq x y z
N MET A 1 16.74 19.99 42.56
CA MET A 1 16.30 18.63 42.19
C MET A 1 15.94 18.64 40.72
N SER A 2 16.48 17.71 39.92
CA SER A 2 16.15 17.63 38.50
C SER A 2 14.68 17.22 38.31
N PRO A 3 13.99 17.73 37.28
CA PRO A 3 12.62 17.33 36.99
C PRO A 3 12.56 15.82 36.67
N PRO A 4 11.51 15.09 37.10
CA PRO A 4 11.37 13.67 36.83
C PRO A 4 11.22 13.43 35.33
N THR A 5 11.90 12.42 34.81
CA THR A 5 11.75 12.03 33.39
C THR A 5 10.43 11.28 33.18
N ILE A 6 9.94 11.22 31.93
CA ILE A 6 8.74 10.44 31.58
C ILE A 6 8.89 8.98 32.00
N LEU A 7 10.11 8.43 31.86
CA LEU A 7 10.45 7.09 32.32
C LEU A 7 10.31 6.97 33.85
N ASP A 8 10.75 7.96 34.61
CA ASP A 8 10.61 7.97 36.07
C ASP A 8 9.15 8.00 36.50
N LEU A 9 8.29 8.73 35.78
CA LEU A 9 6.84 8.76 36.02
C LEU A 9 6.20 7.40 35.74
N LYS A 10 6.55 6.77 34.61
CA LYS A 10 6.07 5.42 34.25
C LYS A 10 6.51 4.38 35.29
N ALA A 11 7.78 4.43 35.71
CA ALA A 11 8.30 3.55 36.75
C ALA A 11 7.63 3.81 38.11
N ALA A 12 7.37 5.07 38.48
CA ALA A 12 6.65 5.42 39.70
C ALA A 12 5.21 4.90 39.70
N PHE A 13 4.51 5.01 38.57
CA PHE A 13 3.17 4.43 38.39
C PHE A 13 3.19 2.91 38.55
N LEU A 14 4.11 2.20 37.87
CA LEU A 14 4.21 0.75 38.04
C LEU A 14 4.48 0.36 39.49
N ARG A 15 5.31 1.12 40.20
CA ARG A 15 5.57 0.90 41.63
C ARG A 15 4.30 1.06 42.48
N SER A 16 3.48 2.08 42.24
CA SER A 16 2.26 2.31 43.01
C SER A 16 1.21 1.22 42.74
N GLN A 17 1.03 0.82 41.48
CA GLN A 17 0.10 -0.24 41.11
C GLN A 17 0.52 -1.59 41.69
N ILE A 18 1.81 -1.93 41.62
CA ILE A 18 2.32 -3.18 42.19
C ILE A 18 2.15 -3.19 43.71
N LEU A 19 2.31 -2.05 44.39
CA LEU A 19 2.05 -1.93 45.83
C LEU A 19 0.57 -2.14 46.15
N ALA A 20 -0.33 -1.56 45.35
CA ALA A 20 -1.78 -1.72 45.52
C ALA A 20 -2.23 -3.18 45.34
N LEU A 21 -1.67 -3.87 44.34
CA LEU A 21 -2.02 -5.26 44.02
C LEU A 21 -1.34 -6.30 44.92
N SER A 22 -0.21 -5.96 45.56
CA SER A 22 0.52 -6.86 46.48
C SER A 22 0.16 -6.67 47.95
N GLN A 23 -1.00 -6.07 48.23
CA GLN A 23 -1.51 -5.97 49.60
C GLN A 23 -1.73 -7.38 50.20
N PRO A 24 -1.47 -7.54 51.51
CA PRO A 24 -1.64 -8.83 52.16
C PRO A 24 -3.12 -9.23 52.13
N LEU A 25 -3.36 -10.50 51.79
CA LEU A 25 -4.70 -11.07 51.79
C LEU A 25 -5.24 -11.10 53.22
N ARG A 26 -6.51 -10.73 53.33
CA ARG A 26 -7.31 -10.83 54.55
C ARG A 26 -8.46 -11.80 54.29
N PRO A 27 -8.91 -12.54 55.30
CA PRO A 27 -10.08 -13.40 55.16
C PRO A 27 -11.29 -12.55 54.79
N SER A 28 -12.08 -13.01 53.83
CA SER A 28 -13.29 -12.30 53.42
C SER A 28 -14.35 -12.38 54.51
N PRO A 29 -15.22 -11.36 54.66
CA PRO A 29 -16.29 -11.39 55.66
C PRO A 29 -17.27 -12.55 55.45
N ALA A 30 -17.46 -12.98 54.20
CA ALA A 30 -18.24 -14.17 53.87
C ALA A 30 -17.59 -15.47 54.39
N PHE A 31 -16.26 -15.60 54.24
CA PHE A 31 -15.52 -16.73 54.79
C PHE A 31 -15.59 -16.78 56.32
N THR A 32 -15.44 -15.63 56.99
CA THR A 32 -15.52 -15.57 58.45
C THR A 32 -16.91 -15.93 58.97
N ALA A 33 -17.97 -15.51 58.27
CA ALA A 33 -19.35 -15.87 58.63
C ALA A 33 -19.63 -17.36 58.43
N ALA A 34 -19.18 -17.94 57.30
CA ALA A 34 -19.33 -19.36 57.01
C ALA A 34 -18.57 -20.24 58.03
N ASN A 35 -17.34 -19.85 58.38
CA ASN A 35 -16.54 -20.57 59.37
C ASN A 35 -17.15 -20.50 60.78
N ALA A 36 -17.78 -19.38 61.15
CA ALA A 36 -18.47 -19.25 62.43
C ALA A 36 -19.77 -20.08 62.51
N SER A 37 -20.44 -20.33 61.38
CA SER A 37 -21.67 -21.14 61.31
C SER A 37 -21.43 -22.66 61.28
N ALA A 38 -20.19 -23.10 61.05
CA ALA A 38 -19.86 -24.50 60.80
C ALA A 38 -19.44 -25.27 62.07
N GLU A 39 -20.10 -25.06 63.22
CA GLU A 39 -19.69 -25.45 64.59
C GLU A 39 -18.83 -26.74 64.74
N GLU A 40 -19.12 -27.83 64.03
CA GLU A 40 -18.35 -29.10 64.09
C GLU A 40 -17.11 -29.15 63.18
N ASP A 41 -17.10 -28.42 62.06
CA ASP A 41 -16.01 -28.34 61.05
C ASP A 41 -15.27 -26.98 61.07
N ALA A 42 -15.55 -26.12 62.05
CA ALA A 42 -14.99 -24.78 62.13
C ALA A 42 -13.46 -24.81 62.27
N LEU A 43 -12.77 -24.14 61.35
CA LEU A 43 -11.32 -24.00 61.40
C LEU A 43 -10.93 -23.12 62.59
N GLY A 44 -9.98 -23.60 63.40
CA GLY A 44 -9.45 -22.83 64.52
C GLY A 44 -8.77 -21.55 64.04
N GLN A 45 -9.06 -20.42 64.69
CA GLN A 45 -8.53 -19.10 64.32
C GLN A 45 -7.00 -19.10 64.18
N ARG A 46 -6.30 -19.84 65.05
CA ARG A 46 -4.83 -19.96 65.01
C ARG A 46 -4.31 -20.65 63.75
N ALA A 47 -5.04 -21.64 63.22
CA ALA A 47 -4.66 -22.32 61.98
C ALA A 47 -4.90 -21.42 60.77
N ILE A 48 -6.00 -20.64 60.79
CA ILE A 48 -6.29 -19.61 59.78
C ILE A 48 -5.19 -18.55 59.77
N ASP A 49 -4.81 -18.05 60.94
CA ASP A 49 -3.77 -17.02 61.08
C ASP A 49 -2.39 -17.53 60.61
N ASP A 50 -1.98 -18.75 60.98
CA ASP A 50 -0.71 -19.34 60.51
C ASP A 50 -0.72 -19.58 58.99
N ALA A 51 -1.83 -20.08 58.44
CA ALA A 51 -1.99 -20.25 57.00
C ALA A 51 -1.91 -18.91 56.25
N LEU A 52 -2.57 -17.87 56.77
CA LEU A 52 -2.54 -16.52 56.21
C LEU A 52 -1.14 -15.92 56.27
N VAL A 53 -0.40 -16.09 57.37
CA VAL A 53 0.98 -15.62 57.49
C VAL A 53 1.87 -16.30 56.46
N ARG A 54 1.79 -17.62 56.32
CA ARG A 54 2.57 -18.39 55.34
C ARG A 54 2.23 -18.03 53.90
N LEU A 55 0.94 -17.85 53.59
CA LEU A 55 0.48 -17.46 52.26
C LEU A 55 0.96 -16.05 51.89
N ASN A 56 0.78 -15.09 52.80
CA ASN A 56 1.25 -13.72 52.61
C ASN A 56 2.78 -13.64 52.49
N ALA A 57 3.53 -14.47 53.21
CA ALA A 57 4.98 -14.58 53.06
C ALA A 57 5.38 -15.10 51.67
N ARG A 58 4.71 -16.15 51.16
CA ARG A 58 4.93 -16.66 49.80
C ARG A 58 4.58 -15.64 48.72
N LEU A 59 3.47 -14.91 48.89
CA LEU A 59 3.06 -13.84 47.97
C LEU A 59 4.08 -12.70 47.94
N LYS A 60 4.60 -12.29 49.10
CA LYS A 60 5.68 -11.29 49.17
C LYS A 60 6.96 -11.78 48.47
N GLN A 61 7.32 -13.04 48.64
CA GLN A 61 8.49 -13.63 47.98
C GLN A 61 8.31 -13.65 46.46
N HIS A 62 7.14 -14.09 45.97
CA HIS A 62 6.81 -14.08 44.55
C HIS A 62 6.81 -12.67 43.97
N GLY A 63 6.17 -11.70 44.66
CA GLY A 63 6.15 -10.31 44.24
C GLY A 63 7.55 -9.70 44.13
N ARG A 64 8.48 -10.06 45.02
CA ARG A 64 9.87 -9.59 44.95
C ARG A 64 10.64 -10.18 43.76
N LEU A 65 10.36 -11.43 43.39
CA LEU A 65 11.00 -12.11 42.27
C LEU A 65 10.44 -11.65 40.92
N ALA A 66 9.11 -11.58 40.80
CA ALA A 66 8.44 -11.18 39.56
C ALA A 66 8.58 -9.68 39.26
N TYR A 67 8.54 -8.83 40.30
CA TYR A 67 8.51 -7.37 40.15
C TYR A 67 9.75 -6.68 40.75
N GLY A 68 10.93 -7.25 40.48
CA GLY A 68 12.20 -6.66 40.88
C GLY A 68 12.37 -5.19 40.43
N PRO A 69 13.23 -4.39 41.07
CA PRO A 69 13.48 -3.00 40.68
C PRO A 69 13.92 -2.86 39.20
N GLN A 70 14.75 -3.78 38.72
CA GLN A 70 15.20 -3.82 37.33
C GLN A 70 14.09 -4.21 36.35
N ALA A 71 13.29 -5.23 36.68
CA ALA A 71 12.15 -5.65 35.86
C ALA A 71 11.13 -4.52 35.68
N ARG A 72 10.80 -3.79 36.76
CA ARG A 72 9.89 -2.63 36.69
C ARG A 72 10.42 -1.52 35.80
N ARG A 73 11.73 -1.24 35.87
CA ARG A 73 12.38 -0.25 34.98
C ARG A 73 12.36 -0.72 33.53
N HIS A 74 12.69 -1.97 33.28
CA HIS A 74 12.70 -2.53 31.94
C HIS A 74 11.30 -2.51 31.29
N VAL A 75 10.25 -2.84 32.04
CA VAL A 75 8.86 -2.73 31.56
C VAL A 75 8.49 -1.26 31.28
N ALA A 76 8.94 -0.33 32.13
CA ALA A 76 8.73 1.10 31.87
C ALA A 76 9.43 1.56 30.59
N GLU A 77 10.65 1.08 30.32
CA GLU A 77 11.41 1.34 29.09
C GLU A 77 10.72 0.72 27.87
N GLN A 78 10.19 -0.50 27.98
CA GLN A 78 9.42 -1.14 26.90
C GLN A 78 8.13 -0.36 26.59
N ILE A 79 7.40 0.09 27.61
CA ILE A 79 6.21 0.94 27.43
C ILE A 79 6.60 2.28 26.79
N ASP A 80 7.76 2.83 27.15
CA ASP A 80 8.28 4.04 26.51
C ASP A 80 8.60 3.81 25.04
N ALA A 81 9.35 2.76 24.71
CA ALA A 81 9.66 2.38 23.34
C ALA A 81 8.40 2.09 22.51
N LEU A 82 7.42 1.38 23.07
CA LEU A 82 6.14 1.12 22.41
C LEU A 82 5.34 2.40 22.20
N TYR A 83 5.35 3.34 23.15
CA TYR A 83 4.70 4.62 22.98
C TYR A 83 5.38 5.47 21.92
N TRP A 84 6.71 5.47 21.85
CA TRP A 84 7.45 6.11 20.75
C TRP A 84 7.14 5.46 19.40
N ASN A 85 7.16 4.13 19.31
CA ASN A 85 6.89 3.42 18.07
C ASN A 85 5.42 3.52 17.61
N ALA A 86 4.47 3.47 18.55
CA ALA A 86 3.05 3.69 18.28
C ALA A 86 2.76 5.17 18.01
N GLY A 87 3.53 6.07 18.63
CA GLY A 87 3.59 7.49 18.31
C GLY A 87 4.05 7.69 16.87
N GLU A 88 5.17 7.10 16.43
CA GLU A 88 5.61 7.17 15.02
C GLU A 88 4.56 6.62 14.04
N GLN A 89 3.82 5.56 14.42
CA GLN A 89 2.73 5.01 13.60
C GLN A 89 1.44 5.84 13.67
N GLY A 90 1.18 6.52 14.80
CA GLY A 90 0.01 7.35 15.05
C GLY A 90 0.20 8.86 14.81
N VAL A 91 1.44 9.33 14.63
CA VAL A 91 1.81 10.71 14.25
C VAL A 91 1.73 10.86 12.72
N ARG A 92 1.62 9.76 11.97
CA ARG A 92 1.00 9.78 10.64
C ARG A 92 -0.51 10.08 10.64
N LEU A 93 -1.14 10.19 11.82
CA LEU A 93 -2.48 10.79 12.00
C LEU A 93 -2.39 12.20 12.61
N GLY A 94 -1.18 12.72 12.80
CA GLY A 94 -0.95 14.15 12.95
C GLY A 94 -1.04 14.78 11.58
N ASP A 95 -1.68 15.94 11.53
CA ASP A 95 -1.70 16.81 10.36
C ASP A 95 -0.25 17.16 9.95
N GLU A 96 0.34 16.47 8.98
CA GLU A 96 1.73 16.72 8.52
C GLU A 96 1.91 18.18 8.08
N TRP A 97 0.81 18.84 7.66
CA TRP A 97 0.77 20.27 7.37
C TRP A 97 1.03 21.18 8.59
N ALA A 98 0.76 20.70 9.81
CA ALA A 98 0.92 21.44 11.07
C ALA A 98 2.31 21.25 11.69
N GLU A 99 3.14 20.34 11.16
CA GLU A 99 4.50 20.13 11.64
C GLU A 99 5.41 21.34 11.35
N ARG A 100 6.29 21.66 12.30
CA ARG A 100 7.20 22.81 12.16
C ARG A 100 8.25 22.51 11.10
N GLY A 101 8.13 23.16 9.94
CA GLY A 101 9.04 22.97 8.81
C GLY A 101 8.41 22.29 7.59
N SER A 102 7.10 22.05 7.62
CA SER A 102 6.34 21.55 6.48
C SER A 102 6.48 22.47 5.27
N ASP A 103 6.78 21.89 4.10
CA ASP A 103 6.85 22.64 2.85
C ASP A 103 5.46 22.71 2.20
N TYR A 104 4.80 23.86 2.32
CA TYR A 104 3.51 24.13 1.69
C TYR A 104 3.54 24.19 0.15
N ARG A 105 4.66 23.85 -0.48
CA ARG A 105 4.77 23.61 -1.93
C ARG A 105 4.48 22.16 -2.29
N GLU A 106 4.57 21.23 -1.34
CA GLU A 106 4.33 19.82 -1.61
C GLU A 106 2.85 19.53 -1.85
N GLU A 107 2.59 18.67 -2.83
CA GLU A 107 1.23 18.38 -3.27
C GLU A 107 0.42 17.58 -2.24
N SER A 108 1.09 16.70 -1.49
CA SER A 108 0.55 15.92 -0.37
C SER A 108 0.08 16.85 0.74
N ILE A 109 0.95 17.75 1.19
CA ILE A 109 0.69 18.71 2.27
C ILE A 109 -0.46 19.63 1.88
N ILE A 110 -0.42 20.21 0.68
CA ILE A 110 -1.50 21.06 0.15
C ILE A 110 -2.88 20.37 0.21
N GLY A 111 -2.92 19.06 -0.05
CA GLY A 111 -4.16 18.28 -0.01
C GLY A 111 -4.68 17.98 1.40
N GLN A 112 -3.83 18.05 2.42
CA GLN A 112 -4.20 17.82 3.82
C GLN A 112 -4.66 19.11 4.53
N LEU A 113 -4.46 20.29 3.93
CA LEU A 113 -4.82 21.57 4.56
C LEU A 113 -6.35 21.66 4.77
N PRO A 114 -6.80 21.99 6.00
CA PRO A 114 -8.21 22.24 6.28
C PRO A 114 -8.75 23.41 5.45
N GLU A 115 -10.02 23.35 5.06
CA GLU A 115 -10.67 24.47 4.36
C GLU A 115 -10.92 25.66 5.29
N GLU A 116 -11.09 25.41 6.59
CA GLU A 116 -11.38 26.43 7.60
C GLU A 116 -10.28 26.50 8.66
N TRP A 117 -9.92 27.72 9.06
CA TRP A 117 -9.06 27.97 10.22
C TRP A 117 -9.92 27.69 11.46
N SER A 118 -9.60 26.63 12.22
CA SER A 118 -10.35 26.08 13.38
C SER A 118 -11.38 27.01 14.05
N GLU A 119 -12.53 26.45 14.45
CA GLU A 119 -13.67 27.22 15.01
C GLU A 119 -13.26 28.19 16.13
N GLU A 120 -12.33 27.78 17.00
CA GLU A 120 -11.77 28.59 18.08
C GLU A 120 -10.99 29.81 17.55
N ALA A 121 -10.15 29.61 16.53
CA ALA A 121 -9.37 30.68 15.92
C ALA A 121 -10.26 31.64 15.11
N SER A 122 -11.30 31.12 14.46
CA SER A 122 -12.31 31.90 13.76
C SER A 122 -13.09 32.82 14.71
N ALA A 123 -13.38 32.36 15.94
CA ALA A 123 -14.03 33.17 16.96
C ALA A 123 -13.11 34.29 17.49
N HIS A 124 -11.81 34.03 17.65
CA HIS A 124 -10.84 35.00 18.17
C HIS A 124 -10.37 36.02 17.13
N ALA A 125 -10.23 35.63 15.86
CA ALA A 125 -9.68 36.46 14.80
C ALA A 125 -10.37 36.22 13.43
N PRO A 126 -11.63 36.67 13.26
CA PRO A 126 -12.41 36.39 12.05
C PRO A 126 -11.78 36.94 10.77
N ALA A 127 -11.09 38.08 10.84
CA ALA A 127 -10.39 38.66 9.70
C ALA A 127 -9.18 37.83 9.22
N GLN A 128 -8.55 37.06 10.11
CA GLN A 128 -7.42 36.18 9.76
C GLN A 128 -7.93 34.84 9.21
N ALA A 129 -9.02 34.31 9.78
CA ALA A 129 -9.70 33.13 9.26
C ALA A 129 -10.18 33.34 7.81
N ALA A 130 -10.80 34.49 7.50
CA ALA A 130 -11.22 34.82 6.13
C ALA A 130 -10.03 34.88 5.14
N LYS A 131 -8.90 35.45 5.57
CA LYS A 131 -7.68 35.49 4.75
C LYS A 131 -7.08 34.10 4.51
N TYR A 132 -7.15 33.22 5.50
CA TYR A 132 -6.71 31.84 5.33
C TYR A 132 -7.54 31.10 4.30
N ALA A 133 -8.87 31.21 4.37
CA ALA A 133 -9.75 30.59 3.39
C ALA A 133 -9.43 31.07 1.95
N GLU A 134 -9.20 32.39 1.78
CA GLU A 134 -8.79 32.95 0.48
C GLU A 134 -7.43 32.38 0.00
N LEU A 135 -6.44 32.32 0.89
CA LEU A 135 -5.10 31.81 0.56
C LEU A 135 -5.11 30.31 0.27
N GLN A 136 -5.88 29.53 1.03
CA GLN A 136 -6.05 28.09 0.83
C GLN A 136 -6.67 27.82 -0.54
N GLN A 137 -7.75 28.52 -0.90
CA GLN A 137 -8.39 28.39 -2.21
C GLN A 137 -7.44 28.75 -3.36
N ARG A 138 -6.69 29.86 -3.20
CA ARG A 138 -5.69 30.27 -4.18
C ARG A 138 -4.59 29.23 -4.36
N LEU A 139 -4.13 28.65 -3.25
CA LEU A 139 -3.08 27.65 -3.24
C LEU A 139 -3.56 26.34 -3.88
N ALA A 140 -4.80 25.91 -3.60
CA ALA A 140 -5.42 24.76 -4.26
C ALA A 140 -5.55 24.97 -5.78
N ALA A 141 -6.01 26.15 -6.22
CA ALA A 141 -6.12 26.49 -7.63
C ALA A 141 -4.76 26.52 -8.34
N LEU A 142 -3.72 27.06 -7.70
CA LEU A 142 -2.35 27.04 -8.23
C LEU A 142 -1.80 25.61 -8.31
N ASN A 143 -2.07 24.78 -7.31
CA ASN A 143 -1.65 23.38 -7.32
C ASN A 143 -2.32 22.60 -8.46
N ALA A 144 -3.62 22.83 -8.71
CA ALA A 144 -4.31 22.25 -9.86
C ALA A 144 -3.70 22.67 -11.21
N ARG A 145 -3.36 23.95 -11.38
CA ARG A 145 -2.66 24.44 -12.58
C ARG A 145 -1.27 23.81 -12.73
N ARG A 146 -0.54 23.64 -11.63
CA ARG A 146 0.76 22.97 -11.61
C ARG A 146 0.65 21.51 -12.05
N ARG A 147 -0.34 20.77 -11.56
CA ARG A 147 -0.63 19.39 -11.99
C ARG A 147 -0.85 19.29 -13.49
N LEU A 148 -1.70 20.16 -14.05
CA LEU A 148 -1.98 20.19 -15.48
C LEU A 148 -0.72 20.52 -16.30
N ALA A 149 0.10 21.47 -15.85
CA ALA A 149 1.35 21.83 -16.51
C ALA A 149 2.38 20.68 -16.48
N ARG A 150 2.52 20.00 -15.33
CA ARG A 150 3.39 18.82 -15.19
C ARG A 150 2.94 17.69 -16.11
N GLY A 151 1.64 17.35 -16.12
CA GLY A 151 1.13 16.31 -17.01
C GLY A 151 1.33 16.63 -18.50
N LYS A 152 1.22 17.91 -18.89
CA LYS A 152 1.57 18.34 -20.26
C LYS A 152 3.06 18.15 -20.54
N ALA A 153 3.93 18.54 -19.61
CA ALA A 153 5.38 18.39 -19.76
C ALA A 153 5.79 16.92 -19.88
N GLU A 154 5.27 16.05 -19.02
CA GLU A 154 5.49 14.60 -19.07
C GLU A 154 5.02 14.01 -20.40
N ARG A 155 3.85 14.43 -20.90
CA ARG A 155 3.35 14.01 -22.21
C ARG A 155 4.26 14.45 -23.36
N TYR A 156 4.79 15.68 -23.30
CA TYR A 156 5.72 16.15 -24.32
C TYR A 156 7.09 15.46 -24.21
N GLN A 157 7.54 15.13 -23.00
CA GLN A 157 8.76 14.36 -22.80
C GLN A 157 8.63 12.94 -23.34
N SER A 158 7.54 12.22 -23.03
CA SER A 158 7.31 10.88 -23.57
C SER A 158 7.17 10.89 -25.08
N MET A 159 6.47 11.89 -25.65
CA MET A 159 6.40 12.07 -27.09
C MET A 159 7.78 12.36 -27.71
N LYS A 160 8.60 13.19 -27.06
CA LYS A 160 9.97 13.48 -27.50
C LYS A 160 10.84 12.22 -27.45
N GLU A 161 10.70 11.39 -26.43
CA GLU A 161 11.40 10.10 -26.33
C GLU A 161 11.00 9.17 -27.47
N LEU A 162 9.69 9.01 -27.73
CA LEU A 162 9.18 8.19 -28.84
C LEU A 162 9.67 8.70 -30.21
N VAL A 163 9.66 10.02 -30.42
CA VAL A 163 10.21 10.61 -31.66
C VAL A 163 11.73 10.43 -31.73
N GLY A 164 12.43 10.50 -30.60
CA GLY A 164 13.87 10.23 -30.54
C GLY A 164 14.25 8.83 -31.01
N LEU A 165 13.38 7.83 -30.81
CA LEU A 165 13.58 6.46 -31.31
C LEU A 165 13.51 6.37 -32.84
N LEU A 166 12.88 7.32 -33.52
CA LEU A 166 12.71 7.31 -34.97
C LEU A 166 13.97 7.81 -35.72
N GLY A 167 14.99 8.26 -34.99
CA GLY A 167 16.26 8.77 -35.54
C GLY A 167 16.16 10.24 -35.96
N ALA A 168 17.22 11.02 -35.70
CA ALA A 168 17.25 12.45 -36.01
C ALA A 168 17.36 12.76 -37.52
N ASP A 169 17.93 11.82 -38.28
CA ASP A 169 18.25 11.97 -39.71
C ASP A 169 17.29 11.20 -40.64
N ALA A 170 16.44 10.33 -40.10
CA ALA A 170 15.40 9.66 -40.86
C ALA A 170 14.17 10.58 -40.89
N GLY A 171 13.73 10.99 -42.07
CA GLY A 171 12.56 11.83 -42.22
C GLY A 171 11.37 11.18 -41.50
N LEU A 172 10.69 11.91 -40.62
CA LEU A 172 9.54 11.41 -39.85
C LEU A 172 8.48 10.75 -40.76
N GLN A 173 8.43 11.15 -42.04
CA GLN A 173 7.54 10.61 -43.07
C GLN A 173 7.85 9.16 -43.49
N ASP A 174 9.11 8.75 -43.49
CA ASP A 174 9.52 7.40 -43.93
C ASP A 174 9.10 6.35 -42.90
N ASN A 175 9.11 6.73 -41.61
CA ASN A 175 8.68 5.89 -40.50
C ASN A 175 7.15 5.93 -40.24
N LEU A 176 6.40 6.76 -40.96
CA LEU A 176 4.95 6.82 -40.87
C LEU A 176 4.32 5.85 -41.88
N VAL A 177 3.32 5.08 -41.44
CA VAL A 177 2.54 4.20 -42.34
C VAL A 177 1.70 5.08 -43.26
N THR A 178 2.24 5.35 -44.44
CA THR A 178 1.57 6.07 -45.52
C THR A 178 1.04 5.08 -46.56
N LYS A 179 0.01 5.49 -47.31
CA LYS A 179 -0.52 4.71 -48.44
C LYS A 179 0.54 4.70 -49.55
N ASN A 180 1.02 3.52 -49.94
CA ASN A 180 2.23 3.27 -50.74
C ASN A 180 3.56 3.52 -50.01
N GLY A 181 3.60 3.43 -48.67
CA GLY A 181 4.81 3.58 -47.88
C GLY A 181 5.72 2.34 -47.90
N GLU A 182 6.94 2.47 -47.37
CA GLU A 182 7.94 1.38 -47.33
C GLU A 182 7.42 0.11 -46.63
N VAL A 183 6.61 0.27 -45.58
CA VAL A 183 5.98 -0.85 -44.87
C VAL A 183 5.02 -1.64 -45.75
N GLU A 184 4.24 -0.97 -46.61
CA GLU A 184 3.30 -1.65 -47.52
C GLU A 184 4.07 -2.43 -48.59
N LEU A 185 5.18 -1.88 -49.09
CA LEU A 185 6.09 -2.57 -50.00
C LEU A 185 6.73 -3.81 -49.36
N GLU A 186 7.19 -3.72 -48.11
CA GLU A 186 7.73 -4.87 -47.39
C GLU A 186 6.66 -5.92 -47.07
N LEU A 187 5.44 -5.52 -46.71
CA LEU A 187 4.31 -6.43 -46.53
C LEU A 187 3.93 -7.15 -47.83
N GLU A 188 3.98 -6.48 -48.98
CA GLU A 188 3.79 -7.12 -50.28
C GLU A 188 4.92 -8.11 -50.63
N LYS A 189 6.17 -7.77 -50.31
CA LYS A 189 7.30 -8.71 -50.48
C LYS A 189 7.12 -9.93 -49.58
N MET A 190 6.72 -9.74 -48.32
CA MET A 190 6.40 -10.84 -47.40
C MET A 190 5.26 -11.71 -47.91
N ARG A 191 4.17 -11.13 -48.44
CA ARG A 191 3.08 -11.92 -49.06
C ARG A 191 3.58 -12.76 -50.24
N ARG A 192 4.42 -12.18 -51.09
CA ARG A 192 5.04 -12.92 -52.21
C ARG A 192 5.97 -14.04 -51.74
N LEU A 193 6.74 -13.80 -50.67
CA LEU A 193 7.56 -14.83 -50.04
C LEU A 193 6.71 -15.93 -49.41
N MET A 194 5.64 -15.59 -48.70
CA MET A 194 4.71 -16.55 -48.08
C MET A 194 4.06 -17.45 -49.15
N LEU A 195 3.59 -16.88 -50.26
CA LEU A 195 3.07 -17.64 -51.40
C LEU A 195 4.12 -18.56 -52.07
N ARG A 196 5.40 -18.24 -51.94
CA ARG A 196 6.49 -19.10 -52.42
C ARG A 196 6.82 -20.18 -51.41
N VAL A 197 6.83 -19.86 -50.12
CA VAL A 197 7.04 -20.79 -49.02
C VAL A 197 5.90 -21.81 -48.95
N GLU A 198 4.65 -21.39 -49.06
CA GLU A 198 3.48 -22.27 -49.15
C GLU A 198 3.56 -23.22 -50.35
N ARG A 199 4.01 -22.73 -51.52
CA ARG A 199 4.25 -23.61 -52.68
C ARG A 199 5.44 -24.56 -52.48
N GLY A 200 6.50 -24.10 -51.82
CA GLY A 200 7.66 -24.92 -51.49
C GLY A 200 7.35 -25.99 -50.44
N VAL A 201 6.51 -25.68 -49.46
CA VAL A 201 6.08 -26.59 -48.38
C VAL A 201 4.97 -27.53 -48.87
N GLY A 202 4.03 -27.07 -49.69
CA GLY A 202 3.05 -27.93 -50.36
C GLY A 202 3.67 -28.89 -51.38
N ALA A 203 4.86 -28.58 -51.90
CA ALA A 203 5.66 -29.52 -52.70
C ALA A 203 6.45 -30.52 -51.84
N LEU A 204 6.53 -30.31 -50.52
CA LEU A 204 7.18 -31.19 -49.54
C LEU A 204 6.16 -32.03 -48.74
N GLU A 205 4.86 -31.82 -48.88
CA GLU A 205 3.87 -32.81 -48.45
C GLU A 205 4.05 -34.08 -49.30
N PRO A 206 4.16 -35.27 -48.68
CA PRO A 206 4.40 -36.49 -49.42
C PRO A 206 3.16 -36.78 -50.27
N ARG A 207 3.34 -36.74 -51.59
CA ARG A 207 2.47 -37.43 -52.55
C ARG A 207 2.46 -38.91 -52.18
N GLU A 208 1.44 -39.35 -51.47
CA GLU A 208 1.09 -40.77 -51.42
C GLU A 208 0.65 -41.21 -52.83
N GLN A 209 1.51 -42.03 -53.45
CA GLN A 209 1.25 -42.96 -54.56
C GLN A 209 0.03 -43.85 -54.23
N ASP A 210 -0.78 -44.40 -55.12
CA ASP A 210 -0.72 -44.85 -56.52
C ASP A 210 -2.20 -45.04 -56.96
N ASP A 211 -2.65 -44.76 -58.18
CA ASP A 211 -2.81 -45.65 -59.36
C ASP A 211 -3.92 -44.94 -60.19
N GLU A 212 -4.07 -44.94 -61.51
CA GLU A 212 -3.76 -45.87 -62.58
C GLU A 212 -3.86 -45.09 -63.91
N MET A 213 -3.22 -45.58 -64.97
CA MET A 213 -3.11 -44.94 -66.29
C MET A 213 -4.45 -44.79 -67.03
N ASP A 214 -4.60 -43.74 -67.85
CA ASP A 214 -4.92 -43.95 -69.26
C ASP A 214 -4.65 -42.72 -70.15
N VAL A 215 -4.36 -43.04 -71.40
CA VAL A 215 -3.81 -42.20 -72.47
C VAL A 215 -4.89 -41.35 -73.16
N ASP A 216 -4.44 -40.24 -73.75
CA ASP A 216 -4.92 -39.58 -74.99
C ASP A 216 -5.67 -38.24 -74.89
N GLY A 217 -5.27 -37.31 -75.78
CA GLY A 217 -6.05 -36.12 -76.15
C GLY A 217 -5.34 -34.78 -76.04
N ALA A 218 -4.43 -34.50 -76.98
CA ALA A 218 -4.13 -33.12 -77.38
C ALA A 218 -5.40 -32.41 -77.90
N ASP A 219 -5.42 -31.07 -77.84
CA ASP A 219 -6.44 -30.13 -78.36
C ASP A 219 -7.58 -29.69 -77.42
N GLY A 220 -7.24 -29.06 -76.28
CA GLY A 220 -8.20 -28.51 -75.33
C GLY A 220 -8.14 -27.00 -75.03
N GLU A 221 -7.15 -26.25 -75.52
CA GLU A 221 -6.95 -24.86 -75.06
C GLU A 221 -7.62 -23.79 -75.93
N GLU A 222 -7.80 -24.01 -77.24
CA GLU A 222 -8.46 -23.02 -78.12
C GLU A 222 -9.99 -22.96 -77.93
N GLY A 223 -10.61 -24.05 -77.48
CA GLY A 223 -12.05 -24.12 -77.22
C GLY A 223 -12.51 -23.34 -75.97
N LYS A 224 -11.65 -23.19 -74.97
CA LYS A 224 -11.99 -22.47 -73.73
C LYS A 224 -11.96 -20.96 -73.91
N ILE A 225 -11.07 -20.46 -74.76
CA ILE A 225 -10.96 -19.02 -75.06
C ILE A 225 -12.15 -18.56 -75.91
N THR A 226 -12.62 -19.39 -76.85
CA THR A 226 -13.81 -19.08 -77.67
C THR A 226 -15.12 -19.17 -76.87
N ALA A 227 -15.19 -20.00 -75.82
CA ALA A 227 -16.34 -20.07 -74.92
C ALA A 227 -16.51 -18.84 -74.02
N LEU A 228 -15.41 -18.22 -73.56
CA LEU A 228 -15.46 -17.02 -72.71
C LEU A 228 -15.77 -15.74 -73.49
N LEU A 229 -15.38 -15.65 -74.77
CA LEU A 229 -15.73 -14.52 -75.63
C LEU A 229 -17.20 -14.50 -76.05
N ARG A 230 -17.89 -15.65 -76.00
CA ARG A 230 -19.31 -15.77 -76.34
C ARG A 230 -20.24 -15.48 -75.16
N SER A 231 -19.73 -15.44 -73.92
CA SER A 231 -20.50 -15.13 -72.71
C SER A 231 -20.43 -13.65 -72.29
N ALA A 232 -19.91 -12.77 -73.14
CA ALA A 232 -19.72 -11.34 -72.83
C ALA A 232 -20.51 -10.37 -73.74
N PHE A 233 -21.50 -10.86 -74.48
CA PHE A 233 -22.55 -10.06 -75.13
C PHE A 233 -23.92 -10.69 -74.91
#